data_AF-A0A1H6VGF1-F1
#
_entry.id   AF-A0A1H6VGF1-F1
#
_cell.length_a   1.000
_cell.length_b   1.000
_cell.length_c   1.000
_cell.angle_alpha   90.00
_cell.angle_beta   90.00
_cell.angle_gamma   90.00
#
_symmetry.space_group_name_H-M   'P 1'
#
loop_
_entity.id
_entity.type
_entity.pdbx_description
1 polymer ?
#
loop_
_entity_poly.entity_id
_entity_poly.type
_entity_poly.pdbx_seq_one_letter_code
_entity_poly.pdbx_strand_id
1 'polypeptide(L)'
;MTDINERMVDEWVESTTARERIKEILEETTTYSKVSAIADRARVSEPTTRKYLNELVEEGIGTTEQDGRTTLYKRNQGRLVDRRIEELRTTCSHQELVEAVQEMKESIAEFRETYGVESPEDLVIELEPGDEGWSDIGQWQSTRRNLAIAKAAIQVDEAHRLAEAEV
;
A
#
# COMPACT_ATOMS: atom_id res chain seq x y z
N MET A 1 23.54 29.25 -9.30
CA MET A 1 22.19 29.26 -8.69
C MET A 1 22.04 27.92 -8.02
N THR A 2 22.16 27.84 -6.69
CA THR A 2 21.94 26.58 -5.96
C THR A 2 20.57 26.04 -6.35
N ASP A 3 20.55 24.80 -6.81
CA ASP A 3 19.35 24.11 -7.28
C ASP A 3 18.29 24.20 -6.17
N ILE A 4 17.07 24.59 -6.52
CA ILE A 4 15.95 24.69 -5.56
C ILE A 4 15.80 23.36 -4.81
N ASN A 5 16.08 22.23 -5.49
CA ASN A 5 16.06 20.90 -4.89
C ASN A 5 17.11 20.72 -3.79
N GLU A 6 18.33 21.22 -3.96
CA GLU A 6 19.38 21.10 -2.93
C GLU A 6 18.98 21.86 -1.67
N ARG A 7 18.44 23.07 -1.82
CA ARG A 7 17.96 23.87 -0.68
C ARG A 7 16.80 23.22 0.05
N MET A 8 15.86 22.61 -0.67
CA MET A 8 14.74 21.88 -0.07
C MET A 8 15.21 20.64 0.69
N VAL A 9 16.22 19.92 0.18
CA VAL A 9 16.80 18.76 0.86
C VAL A 9 17.52 19.20 2.14
N ASP A 10 18.29 20.28 2.10
CA ASP A 10 18.99 20.79 3.28
C ASP A 10 18.00 21.24 4.38
N GLU A 11 16.97 22.00 4.02
CA GLU A 11 15.91 22.44 4.94
C GLU A 11 15.15 21.24 5.55
N TRP A 12 14.86 20.22 4.73
CA TRP A 12 14.25 18.99 5.22
C TRP A 12 15.16 18.25 6.20
N VAL A 13 16.47 18.13 5.91
CA VAL A 13 17.45 17.51 6.80
C VAL A 13 17.60 18.26 8.13
N GLU A 14 17.54 19.59 8.11
CA GLU A 14 17.61 20.43 9.32
C GLU A 14 16.34 20.36 10.17
N SER A 15 15.17 20.16 9.55
CA SER A 15 13.88 20.13 10.25
C SER A 15 13.46 18.73 10.74
N THR A 16 14.21 17.68 10.40
CA THR A 16 13.85 16.29 10.72
C THR A 16 14.99 15.51 11.39
N THR A 17 14.63 14.64 12.33
CA THR A 17 15.56 13.69 12.92
C THR A 17 15.91 12.58 11.92
N ALA A 18 17.05 11.92 12.14
CA ALA A 18 17.45 10.77 11.32
C ALA A 18 16.37 9.68 11.26
N ARG A 19 15.71 9.41 12.40
CA ARG A 19 14.62 8.43 12.48
C ARG A 19 13.41 8.84 11.64
N GLU A 20 12.99 10.11 11.71
CA GLU A 20 11.85 10.62 10.92
C GLU A 20 12.12 10.50 9.43
N ARG A 21 13.32 10.91 8.97
CA ARG A 21 13.71 10.75 7.56
C ARG A 21 13.69 9.31 7.10
N ILE A 22 14.24 8.40 7.90
CA ILE A 22 14.25 6.96 7.56
C ILE A 22 12.81 6.42 7.50
N LYS A 23 11.94 6.84 8.42
CA LYS A 23 10.53 6.44 8.42
C LYS A 23 9.81 6.95 7.16
N GLU A 24 9.97 8.23 6.82
CA GLU A 24 9.38 8.81 5.61
C GLU A 24 9.81 8.06 4.35
N ILE A 25 11.12 7.85 4.19
CA ILE A 25 11.66 7.09 3.05
C ILE A 25 11.15 5.64 3.05
N LEU A 26 11.04 4.99 4.22
CA LEU A 26 10.49 3.64 4.31
C LEU A 26 9.02 3.61 3.87
N GLU A 27 8.19 4.57 4.31
CA GLU A 27 6.77 4.67 3.95
C GLU A 27 6.55 4.93 2.44
N GLU A 28 7.52 5.56 1.78
CA GLU A 28 7.58 5.73 0.31
C GLU A 28 8.16 4.51 -0.43
N THR A 29 8.84 3.61 0.25
CA THR A 29 9.53 2.46 -0.36
C THR A 29 8.51 1.36 -0.69
N THR A 30 7.97 1.41 -1.91
CA THR A 30 6.93 0.49 -2.39
C THR A 30 7.46 -0.86 -2.87
N THR A 31 8.74 -0.93 -3.23
CA THR A 31 9.47 -2.13 -3.65
C THR A 31 10.58 -2.45 -2.65
N TYR A 32 10.90 -3.74 -2.48
CA TYR A 32 11.97 -4.16 -1.58
C TYR A 32 13.30 -3.51 -1.94
N SER A 33 13.89 -2.81 -0.97
CA SER A 33 15.09 -2.00 -1.15
C SER A 33 16.14 -2.32 -0.09
N LYS A 34 17.41 -2.23 -0.47
CA LYS A 34 18.54 -2.43 0.43
C LYS A 34 18.68 -1.25 1.39
N VAL A 35 19.29 -1.51 2.56
CA VAL A 35 19.58 -0.47 3.56
C VAL A 35 20.37 0.71 2.98
N SER A 36 21.31 0.46 2.07
CA SER A 36 22.13 1.49 1.42
C SER A 36 21.27 2.49 0.63
N ALA A 37 20.34 1.99 -0.19
CA ALA A 37 19.45 2.84 -0.99
C ALA A 37 18.54 3.71 -0.11
N ILE A 38 18.04 3.17 1.00
CA ILE A 38 17.23 3.92 1.96
C ILE A 38 18.09 4.94 2.71
N ALA A 39 19.32 4.57 3.10
CA ALA A 39 20.27 5.43 3.80
C ALA A 39 20.67 6.65 2.96
N ASP A 40 20.94 6.43 1.66
CA ASP A 40 21.28 7.47 0.70
C ASP A 40 20.13 8.49 0.56
N ARG A 41 18.89 8.00 0.39
CA ARG A 41 17.69 8.85 0.30
C ARG A 41 17.41 9.60 1.61
N ALA A 42 17.60 8.94 2.75
CA ALA A 42 17.37 9.54 4.06
C ALA A 42 18.49 10.52 4.49
N ARG A 43 19.63 10.55 3.77
CA ARG A 43 20.85 11.30 4.17
C ARG A 43 21.31 10.90 5.58
N VAL A 44 21.31 9.60 5.86
CA VAL A 44 21.73 8.99 7.14
C VAL A 44 22.71 7.85 6.87
N SER A 45 23.66 7.59 7.78
CA SER A 45 24.61 6.48 7.62
C SER A 45 23.93 5.10 7.65
N GLU A 46 24.42 4.14 6.85
CA GLU A 46 23.86 2.78 6.80
C GLU A 46 23.68 2.08 8.16
N PRO A 47 24.63 2.17 9.13
CA PRO A 47 24.45 1.52 10.43
C PRO A 47 23.26 2.10 11.21
N THR A 48 23.10 3.42 11.20
CA THR A 48 21.98 4.12 11.85
C THR A 48 20.67 3.80 11.14
N THR A 49 20.68 3.79 9.80
CA THR A 49 19.53 3.40 8.99
C THR A 49 19.07 1.99 9.30
N ARG A 50 20.00 1.03 9.36
CA ARG A 50 19.68 -0.37 9.69
C ARG A 50 19.01 -0.51 11.05
N LYS A 51 19.54 0.19 12.06
CA LYS A 51 18.99 0.18 13.41
C LYS A 51 17.52 0.62 13.39
N TYR A 52 17.23 1.81 12.85
CA TYR A 52 15.86 2.32 12.84
C TYR A 52 14.93 1.54 11.91
N LEU A 53 15.42 1.02 10.78
CA LEU A 53 14.60 0.15 9.93
C LEU A 53 14.15 -1.13 10.66
N ASN A 54 15.00 -1.73 11.48
CA ASN A 54 14.62 -2.88 12.29
C ASN A 54 13.56 -2.51 13.34
N GLU A 55 13.74 -1.39 14.05
CA GLU A 55 12.74 -0.88 15.01
C GLU A 55 11.40 -0.57 14.32
N LEU A 56 11.42 0.04 13.13
CA LEU A 56 10.21 0.32 12.34
C LEU A 56 9.52 -0.96 11.84
N VAL A 57 10.27 -2.04 11.59
CA VAL A 57 9.70 -3.35 11.24
C VAL A 57 9.05 -3.99 12.46
N GLU A 58 9.67 -3.89 13.64
CA GLU A 58 9.08 -4.33 14.91
C GLU A 58 7.79 -3.56 15.23
N GLU A 59 7.74 -2.27 14.90
CA GLU A 59 6.54 -1.41 15.00
C GLU A 59 5.49 -1.67 13.90
N GLY A 60 5.76 -2.59 12.97
CA GLY A 60 4.88 -2.95 11.87
C GLY A 60 4.76 -1.87 10.78
N ILE A 61 5.63 -0.86 10.77
CA ILE A 61 5.69 0.19 9.73
C ILE A 61 6.36 -0.35 8.46
N GLY A 62 7.37 -1.20 8.62
CA GLY A 62 8.05 -1.89 7.53
C GLY A 62 7.85 -3.41 7.55
N THR A 63 8.20 -4.06 6.45
CA THR A 63 8.44 -5.51 6.41
C THR A 63 9.79 -5.79 5.77
N THR A 64 10.31 -6.98 6.02
CA THR A 64 11.59 -7.42 5.46
C THR A 64 11.43 -8.64 4.58
N GLU A 65 12.41 -8.84 3.69
CA GLU A 65 12.62 -10.06 2.93
C GLU A 65 14.13 -10.33 2.86
N GLN A 66 14.52 -11.60 2.75
CA GLN A 66 15.92 -11.99 2.59
C GLN A 66 16.24 -12.22 1.12
N ASP A 67 17.21 -11.47 0.59
CA ASP A 67 17.83 -11.70 -0.72
C ASP A 67 19.27 -12.20 -0.51
N GLY A 68 19.41 -13.52 -0.45
CA GLY A 68 20.65 -14.21 -0.12
C GLY A 68 21.14 -13.84 1.29
N ARG A 69 22.13 -12.94 1.38
CA ARG A 69 22.71 -12.44 2.64
C ARG A 69 22.29 -11.00 2.97
N THR A 70 21.45 -10.40 2.14
CA THR A 70 21.04 -9.00 2.27
C THR A 70 19.59 -8.92 2.72
N THR A 71 19.35 -8.24 3.84
CA THR A 71 17.99 -7.87 4.24
C THR A 71 17.49 -6.73 3.36
N LEU A 72 16.34 -6.94 2.72
CA LEU A 72 15.60 -5.91 2.02
C LEU A 72 14.45 -5.42 2.90
N TYR A 73 14.09 -4.15 2.72
CA TYR A 73 13.06 -3.47 3.47
C TYR A 73 12.05 -2.86 2.50
N LYS A 74 10.78 -2.86 2.88
CA LYS A 74 9.73 -2.08 2.21
C LYS A 74 8.70 -1.63 3.23
N ARG A 75 7.85 -0.67 2.86
CA ARG A 75 6.68 -0.32 3.68
C ARG A 75 5.79 -1.53 3.91
N ASN A 76 5.21 -1.63 5.10
CA ASN A 76 4.17 -2.61 5.37
C ASN A 76 2.86 -2.17 4.70
N GLN A 77 2.62 -2.65 3.48
CA GLN A 77 1.37 -2.38 2.76
C GLN A 77 0.15 -3.02 3.46
N GLY A 78 0.34 -4.15 4.16
CA GLY A 78 -0.71 -4.80 4.95
C GLY A 78 -1.28 -3.87 6.01
N ARG A 79 -0.42 -3.11 6.70
CA ARG A 79 -0.85 -2.11 7.69
C ARG A 79 -1.77 -1.02 7.11
N LEU A 80 -1.57 -0.62 5.85
CA LEU A 80 -2.46 0.34 5.19
C LEU A 80 -3.83 -0.28 4.88
N VAL A 81 -3.83 -1.56 4.51
CA VAL A 81 -5.06 -2.34 4.32
C VAL A 81 -5.81 -2.49 5.64
N ASP A 82 -5.13 -2.86 6.72
CA ASP A 82 -5.73 -3.02 8.05
C ASP A 82 -6.34 -1.70 8.55
N ARG A 83 -5.65 -0.58 8.36
CA ARG A 83 -6.20 0.74 8.70
C ARG A 83 -7.46 1.05 7.89
N ARG A 84 -7.46 0.74 6.59
CA ARG A 84 -8.62 0.99 5.73
C ARG A 84 -9.79 0.08 6.10
N ILE A 85 -9.53 -1.17 6.47
CA ILE A 85 -10.53 -2.09 7.01
C ILE A 85 -11.17 -1.49 8.27
N GLU A 86 -10.36 -1.02 9.22
CA GLU A 86 -10.86 -0.42 10.46
C GLU A 86 -11.67 0.85 10.20
N GLU A 87 -11.21 1.70 9.29
CA GLU A 87 -11.96 2.89 8.86
C GLU A 87 -13.33 2.50 8.31
N LEU A 88 -13.39 1.57 7.35
CA LEU A 88 -14.67 1.10 6.79
C LEU A 88 -15.61 0.54 7.85
N ARG A 89 -15.08 -0.24 8.81
CA ARG A 89 -15.88 -0.81 9.90
C ARG A 89 -16.46 0.25 10.84
N THR A 90 -15.78 1.36 11.01
CA THR A 90 -16.20 2.43 11.94
C THR A 90 -17.04 3.51 11.27
N THR A 91 -16.90 3.70 9.96
CA THR A 91 -17.60 4.75 9.21
C THR A 91 -18.79 4.27 8.39
N CYS A 92 -18.84 2.97 8.04
CA CYS A 92 -19.88 2.41 7.19
C CYS A 92 -20.70 1.38 7.98
N SER A 93 -22.01 1.37 7.72
CA SER A 93 -22.89 0.31 8.19
C SER A 93 -22.65 -1.00 7.43
N HIS A 94 -23.07 -2.11 8.03
CA HIS A 94 -22.99 -3.43 7.38
C HIS A 94 -23.73 -3.45 6.04
N GLN A 95 -24.91 -2.82 5.96
CA GLN A 95 -25.71 -2.78 4.74
C GLN A 95 -25.01 -2.00 3.63
N GLU A 96 -24.45 -0.82 3.93
CA GLU A 96 -23.68 -0.02 2.97
C GLU A 96 -22.46 -0.79 2.44
N LEU A 97 -21.76 -1.55 3.29
CA LEU A 97 -20.64 -2.39 2.85
C LEU A 97 -21.10 -3.53 1.92
N VAL A 98 -22.25 -4.15 2.20
CA VAL A 98 -22.82 -5.21 1.34
C VAL A 98 -23.23 -4.65 -0.02
N GLU A 99 -23.88 -3.50 -0.05
CA GLU A 99 -24.28 -2.80 -1.29
C GLU A 99 -23.05 -2.42 -2.12
N ALA A 100 -22.05 -1.78 -1.51
CA ALA A 100 -20.80 -1.44 -2.19
C ALA A 100 -20.06 -2.67 -2.74
N VAL A 101 -20.10 -3.81 -2.03
CA VAL A 101 -19.53 -5.08 -2.51
C VAL A 101 -20.29 -5.61 -3.74
N GLN A 102 -21.61 -5.42 -3.82
CA GLN A 102 -22.40 -5.80 -5.00
C GLN A 102 -22.07 -4.91 -6.19
N GLU A 103 -22.10 -3.59 -6.02
CA GLU A 103 -21.76 -2.61 -7.06
C GLU A 103 -20.36 -2.87 -7.64
N MET A 104 -19.35 -3.05 -6.78
CA MET A 104 -17.99 -3.33 -7.25
C MET A 104 -17.85 -4.66 -8.00
N LYS A 105 -18.67 -5.68 -7.67
CA LYS A 105 -18.70 -6.93 -8.43
C LYS A 105 -19.31 -6.72 -9.82
N GLU A 106 -20.35 -5.91 -9.92
CA GLU A 106 -20.99 -5.55 -11.18
C GLU A 106 -20.02 -4.78 -12.07
N SER A 107 -19.36 -3.74 -11.56
CA SER A 107 -18.35 -3.01 -12.33
C SER A 107 -17.20 -3.91 -12.81
N ILE A 108 -16.76 -4.88 -11.98
CA ILE A 108 -15.75 -5.87 -12.41
C ILE A 108 -16.29 -6.76 -13.53
N ALA A 109 -17.56 -7.15 -13.49
CA ALA A 109 -18.18 -7.94 -14.55
C ALA A 109 -18.31 -7.13 -15.85
N GLU A 110 -18.66 -5.85 -15.76
CA GLU A 110 -18.71 -4.92 -16.91
C GLU A 110 -17.35 -4.75 -17.56
N PHE A 111 -16.25 -4.61 -16.79
CA PHE A 111 -14.90 -4.59 -17.36
C PHE A 111 -14.58 -5.88 -18.13
N ARG A 112 -14.93 -7.04 -17.57
CA ARG A 112 -14.70 -8.34 -18.24
C ARG A 112 -15.50 -8.46 -19.53
N GLU A 113 -16.75 -8.04 -19.52
CA GLU A 113 -17.61 -8.07 -20.71
C GLU A 113 -17.10 -7.11 -21.79
N THR A 114 -16.69 -5.90 -21.38
CA THR A 114 -16.19 -4.86 -22.29
C THR A 114 -14.92 -5.31 -23.00
N TYR A 115 -13.99 -5.93 -22.27
CA TYR A 115 -12.67 -6.27 -22.78
C TYR A 115 -12.49 -7.73 -23.20
N GLY A 116 -13.42 -8.62 -22.83
CA GLY A 116 -13.32 -10.05 -23.16
C GLY A 116 -12.22 -10.81 -22.43
N VAL A 117 -11.65 -10.24 -21.36
CA VAL A 117 -10.58 -10.82 -20.56
C VAL A 117 -10.98 -10.96 -19.10
N GLU A 118 -10.32 -11.85 -18.35
CA GLU A 118 -10.70 -12.16 -16.96
C GLU A 118 -10.11 -11.20 -15.93
N SER A 119 -9.05 -10.50 -16.30
CA SER A 119 -8.30 -9.62 -15.40
C SER A 119 -7.68 -8.41 -16.11
N PRO A 120 -7.43 -7.30 -15.39
CA PRO A 120 -6.68 -6.17 -15.90
C PRO A 120 -5.23 -6.53 -16.27
N GLU A 121 -4.65 -7.59 -15.68
CA GLU A 121 -3.32 -8.06 -16.06
C GLU A 121 -3.33 -8.70 -17.46
N ASP A 122 -4.39 -9.45 -17.79
CA ASP A 122 -4.59 -10.00 -19.13
C ASP A 122 -4.82 -8.87 -20.14
N LEU A 123 -5.60 -7.85 -19.76
CA LEU A 123 -5.84 -6.68 -20.61
C LEU A 123 -4.54 -5.95 -20.98
N VAL A 124 -3.60 -5.80 -20.04
CA VAL A 124 -2.28 -5.19 -20.30
C VAL A 124 -1.52 -5.90 -21.42
N ILE A 125 -1.72 -7.21 -21.60
CA ILE A 125 -1.04 -8.01 -22.63
C ILE A 125 -1.64 -7.74 -24.02
N GLU A 126 -2.93 -7.43 -24.09
CA GLU A 126 -3.68 -7.26 -25.34
C GLU A 126 -3.67 -5.82 -25.87
N LEU A 127 -3.53 -4.82 -24.99
CA LEU A 127 -3.61 -3.41 -25.39
C LEU A 127 -2.40 -2.92 -26.18
N GLU A 128 -2.67 -2.11 -27.20
CA GLU A 128 -1.67 -1.37 -27.96
C GLU A 128 -1.44 0.05 -27.39
N PRO A 129 -0.30 0.71 -27.68
CA PRO A 129 -0.06 2.08 -27.27
C PRO A 129 -1.10 3.04 -27.87
N GLY A 130 -1.85 3.74 -27.01
CA GLY A 130 -2.87 4.71 -27.41
C GLY A 130 -4.32 4.24 -27.19
N ASP A 131 -4.52 2.99 -26.79
CA ASP A 131 -5.85 2.47 -26.49
C ASP A 131 -6.49 3.11 -25.25
N GLU A 132 -7.80 3.33 -25.29
CA GLU A 132 -8.55 3.89 -24.16
C GLU A 132 -8.56 2.94 -22.94
N GLY A 133 -8.32 1.64 -23.15
CA GLY A 133 -8.27 0.61 -22.11
C GLY A 133 -7.16 0.80 -21.07
N TRP A 134 -6.13 1.62 -21.36
CA TRP A 134 -5.09 1.96 -20.39
C TRP A 134 -5.64 2.69 -19.15
N SER A 135 -6.68 3.52 -19.32
CA SER A 135 -7.35 4.20 -18.21
C SER A 135 -8.15 3.21 -17.35
N ASP A 136 -8.79 2.24 -18.00
CA ASP A 136 -9.69 1.29 -17.35
C ASP A 136 -8.94 0.23 -16.56
N ILE A 137 -7.71 -0.12 -16.94
CA ILE A 137 -6.84 -0.97 -16.10
C ILE A 137 -6.71 -0.41 -14.69
N GLY A 138 -6.45 0.89 -14.56
CA GLY A 138 -6.27 1.53 -13.26
C GLY A 138 -7.55 1.52 -12.43
N GLN A 139 -8.69 1.78 -13.06
CA GLN A 139 -10.00 1.72 -12.42
C GLN A 139 -10.31 0.29 -12.00
N TRP A 140 -10.15 -0.69 -12.89
CA TRP A 140 -10.42 -2.10 -12.62
C TRP A 140 -9.55 -2.65 -11.49
N GLN A 141 -8.24 -2.36 -11.48
CA GLN A 141 -7.35 -2.73 -10.38
C GLN A 141 -7.76 -2.10 -9.05
N SER A 142 -8.20 -0.84 -9.09
CA SER A 142 -8.70 -0.12 -7.90
C SER A 142 -9.99 -0.73 -7.37
N THR A 143 -10.95 -1.03 -8.25
CA THR A 143 -12.22 -1.70 -7.91
C THR A 143 -11.98 -3.08 -7.32
N ARG A 144 -11.08 -3.90 -7.91
CA ARG A 144 -10.71 -5.21 -7.36
C ARG A 144 -10.11 -5.10 -5.95
N ARG A 145 -9.24 -4.11 -5.73
CA ARG A 145 -8.62 -3.87 -4.42
C ARG A 145 -9.66 -3.43 -3.39
N ASN A 146 -10.50 -2.45 -3.73
CA ASN A 146 -11.54 -1.94 -2.84
C ASN A 146 -12.55 -3.03 -2.47
N LEU A 147 -12.92 -3.89 -3.43
CA LEU A 147 -13.78 -5.05 -3.19
C LEU A 147 -13.18 -6.02 -2.17
N ALA A 148 -11.88 -6.31 -2.27
CA ALA A 148 -11.19 -7.18 -1.31
C ALA A 148 -11.20 -6.58 0.10
N ILE A 149 -10.92 -5.28 0.22
CA ILE A 149 -10.91 -4.55 1.50
C ILE A 149 -12.31 -4.50 2.13
N ALA A 150 -13.36 -4.17 1.36
CA ALA A 150 -14.73 -4.12 1.86
C ALA A 150 -15.22 -5.50 2.36
N LYS A 151 -14.89 -6.57 1.63
CA LYS A 151 -15.16 -7.94 2.09
C LYS A 151 -14.43 -8.26 3.39
N ALA A 152 -13.16 -7.89 3.50
CA ALA A 152 -12.39 -8.11 4.72
C ALA A 152 -13.00 -7.33 5.91
N ALA A 153 -13.47 -6.09 5.70
CA ALA A 153 -14.16 -5.32 6.72
C ALA A 153 -15.41 -6.01 7.25
N ILE A 154 -16.25 -6.57 6.35
CA ILE A 154 -17.41 -7.36 6.76
C ILE A 154 -16.99 -8.59 7.60
N GLN A 155 -15.98 -9.33 7.16
CA GLN A 155 -15.55 -10.55 7.83
C GLN A 155 -14.91 -10.29 9.21
N VAL A 156 -14.11 -9.21 9.34
CA VAL A 156 -13.55 -8.80 10.63
C VAL A 156 -14.64 -8.32 11.58
N ASP A 157 -15.63 -7.57 11.08
CA ASP A 157 -16.78 -7.17 11.89
C ASP A 157 -17.60 -8.35 12.41
N GLU A 158 -17.85 -9.33 11.53
CA GLU A 158 -18.52 -10.58 11.90
C GLU A 158 -17.74 -11.36 12.96
N ALA A 159 -16.42 -11.48 12.79
CA ALA A 159 -15.55 -12.16 13.75
C ALA A 159 -15.58 -11.48 15.14
N HIS A 160 -15.54 -10.15 15.20
CA HIS A 160 -15.66 -9.42 16.47
C HIS A 160 -17.01 -9.67 17.15
N ARG A 161 -18.11 -9.62 16.39
CA ARG A 161 -19.46 -9.89 16.93
C ARG A 161 -19.60 -11.30 17.48
N LEU A 162 -19.02 -12.29 16.80
CA LEU A 162 -19.02 -13.68 17.28
C LEU A 162 -18.20 -13.84 18.56
N ALA A 163 -17.03 -13.21 18.63
CA ALA A 163 -16.18 -13.24 19.83
C ALA A 163 -16.85 -12.58 21.05
N GLU A 164 -17.63 -11.52 20.85
CA GLU A 164 -18.40 -10.87 21.92
C GLU A 164 -19.63 -11.68 22.36
N ALA A 165 -20.24 -12.46 21.45
CA ALA A 165 -21.42 -13.27 21.73
C ALA A 165 -21.11 -14.58 22.50
N GLU A 166 -19.85 -15.02 22.52
CA GLU A 166 -19.38 -16.18 23.28
C GLU A 166 -19.06 -15.86 24.76
N VAL A 167 -19.22 -14.59 25.18
CA VAL A 167 -19.01 -14.08 26.54
C VAL A 167 -20.34 -13.85 27.26
#